data_AF-A0A9D7YEB7-F1
#
_entry.id   AF-A0A9D7YEB7-F1
#
_cell.length_a   1.000
_cell.length_b   1.000
_cell.length_c   1.000
_cell.angle_alpha   90.00
_cell.angle_beta   90.00
_cell.angle_gamma   90.00
#
_symmetry.space_group_name_H-M   'P 1'
#
loop_
_entity.id
_entity.type
_entity.pdbx_description
1 polymer ?
#
loop_
_entity_poly.entity_id
_entity_poly.type
_entity_poly.pdbx_seq_one_letter_code
_entity_poly.pdbx_strand_id
1 'polypeptide(L)'
;MKTYRFIVLFVLMMACKKSNTKLEEAHQIHLEVITLLTETENMLDSLTVTIGPKNKKERLQFFKMQIEELEKNMVEVPGFEHENHHQGHEHKHDAPVNYTDDQILLIQKEIKSELIKIQEKLTAL
;
A
#
# COMPACT_ATOMS: atom_id res chain seq x y z
N MET A 1 57.28 24.67 -18.13
CA MET A 1 57.14 23.19 -18.01
C MET A 1 56.24 22.93 -16.81
N LYS A 2 54.91 22.83 -17.02
CA LYS A 2 54.12 21.57 -16.98
C LYS A 2 54.24 20.80 -15.65
N THR A 3 53.45 21.21 -14.65
CA THR A 3 53.08 20.39 -13.48
C THR A 3 51.54 20.39 -13.32
N TYR A 4 50.84 19.96 -14.37
CA TYR A 4 49.42 19.59 -14.29
C TYR A 4 49.32 18.07 -14.44
N ARG A 5 49.58 17.33 -13.36
CA ARG A 5 49.50 15.85 -13.37
C ARG A 5 48.91 15.23 -12.09
N PHE A 6 48.16 15.99 -11.30
CA PHE A 6 47.55 15.46 -10.06
C PHE A 6 46.06 15.80 -9.89
N ILE A 7 45.32 15.98 -10.99
CA ILE A 7 43.86 16.23 -10.95
C ILE A 7 43.17 15.32 -11.96
N VAL A 8 43.27 14.00 -11.79
CA VAL A 8 42.47 13.04 -12.58
C VAL A 8 41.91 11.89 -11.71
N LEU A 9 42.30 11.76 -10.44
CA LEU A 9 41.99 10.55 -9.65
C LEU A 9 40.86 10.70 -8.61
N PHE A 10 40.05 11.75 -8.63
CA PHE A 10 39.02 11.99 -7.60
C PHE A 10 37.57 11.99 -8.10
N VAL A 11 37.31 11.73 -9.39
CA VAL A 11 35.96 11.85 -9.99
C VAL A 11 35.24 10.50 -10.15
N LEU A 12 35.85 9.37 -9.74
CA LEU A 12 35.30 8.03 -10.00
C LEU A 12 34.52 7.38 -8.84
N MET A 13 34.27 8.08 -7.73
CA MET A 13 33.63 7.49 -6.54
C MET A 13 32.13 7.85 -6.36
N MET A 14 31.49 8.52 -7.32
CA MET A 14 30.03 8.79 -7.28
C MET A 14 29.20 7.82 -8.13
N ALA A 15 29.77 6.69 -8.55
CA ALA A 15 29.02 5.65 -9.22
C ALA A 15 28.38 4.69 -8.20
N CYS A 16 27.06 4.55 -8.30
CA CYS A 16 26.18 3.56 -7.64
C CYS A 16 25.72 3.85 -6.20
N LYS A 17 24.89 4.88 -6.02
CA LYS A 17 23.71 4.73 -5.15
C LYS A 17 22.49 4.55 -6.04
N LYS A 18 22.21 3.31 -6.45
CA LYS A 18 20.93 2.98 -7.11
C LYS A 18 19.89 3.02 -6.00
N SER A 19 19.35 4.20 -5.69
CA SER A 19 18.17 4.30 -4.82
C SER A 19 17.10 3.44 -5.48
N ASN A 20 16.56 2.47 -4.73
CA ASN A 20 15.53 1.61 -5.28
C ASN A 20 14.20 2.36 -5.26
N THR A 21 14.08 3.36 -6.15
CA THR A 21 13.00 4.36 -6.16
C THR A 21 11.61 3.71 -6.21
N LYS A 22 11.50 2.53 -6.81
CA LYS A 22 10.23 1.81 -6.96
C LYS A 22 9.75 1.20 -5.65
N LEU A 23 10.63 0.58 -4.86
CA LEU A 23 10.26 0.02 -3.56
C LEU A 23 9.97 1.13 -2.54
N GLU A 24 10.69 2.24 -2.62
CA GLU A 24 10.40 3.42 -1.80
C GLU A 24 9.02 4.01 -2.15
N GLU A 25 8.71 4.15 -3.45
CA GLU A 25 7.37 4.55 -3.91
C GLU A 25 6.30 3.54 -3.48
N ALA A 26 6.55 2.24 -3.64
CA ALA A 26 5.61 1.20 -3.23
C ALA A 26 5.34 1.24 -1.72
N HIS A 27 6.36 1.48 -0.90
CA HIS A 27 6.20 1.62 0.55
C HIS A 27 5.38 2.85 0.92
N GLN A 28 5.59 4.00 0.27
CA GLN A 28 4.75 5.18 0.52
C GLN A 28 3.28 4.89 0.19
N ILE A 29 3.01 4.24 -0.95
CA ILE A 29 1.65 3.85 -1.33
C ILE A 29 1.08 2.82 -0.35
N HIS A 30 1.88 1.89 0.14
CA HIS A 30 1.46 0.90 1.13
C HIS A 30 0.97 1.57 2.43
N LEU A 31 1.71 2.56 2.95
CA LEU A 31 1.29 3.32 4.13
C LEU A 31 -0.01 4.11 3.90
N GLU A 32 -0.18 4.67 2.71
CA GLU A 32 -1.42 5.32 2.31
C GLU A 32 -2.58 4.33 2.22
N VAL A 33 -2.35 3.14 1.65
CA VAL A 33 -3.34 2.06 1.55
C VAL A 33 -3.80 1.61 2.93
N ILE A 34 -2.87 1.40 3.88
CA ILE A 34 -3.20 1.06 5.26
C ILE A 34 -4.13 2.11 5.88
N THR A 35 -3.80 3.39 5.70
CA THR A 35 -4.59 4.50 6.23
C THR A 35 -5.99 4.51 5.61
N LEU A 36 -6.06 4.40 4.28
CA LEU A 36 -7.33 4.34 3.53
C LEU A 36 -8.17 3.13 3.95
N LEU A 37 -7.54 1.99 4.21
CA LEU A 37 -8.23 0.77 4.64
C LEU A 37 -8.92 1.00 5.98
N THR A 38 -8.17 1.50 6.98
CA THR A 38 -8.72 1.85 8.30
C THR A 38 -9.86 2.88 8.19
N GLU A 39 -9.70 3.92 7.37
CA GLU A 39 -10.76 4.92 7.15
C GLU A 39 -12.01 4.32 6.50
N THR A 40 -11.82 3.42 5.52
CA THR A 40 -12.91 2.77 4.79
C THR A 40 -13.68 1.81 5.68
N GLU A 41 -13.00 1.03 6.51
CA GLU A 41 -13.61 0.15 7.50
C GLU A 41 -14.43 0.94 8.53
N ASN A 42 -13.86 2.02 9.08
CA ASN A 42 -14.57 2.90 10.01
C ASN A 42 -15.84 3.51 9.37
N MET A 43 -15.76 3.91 8.09
CA MET A 43 -16.91 4.42 7.35
C MET A 43 -17.99 3.33 7.18
N LEU A 44 -17.58 2.11 6.84
CA LEU A 44 -18.48 0.98 6.69
C LEU A 44 -19.19 0.62 8.00
N ASP A 45 -18.47 0.61 9.12
CA ASP A 45 -19.02 0.38 10.45
C ASP A 45 -20.04 1.46 10.83
N SER A 46 -19.70 2.73 10.59
CA SER A 46 -20.61 3.86 10.83
C SER A 46 -21.90 3.76 10.00
N LEU A 47 -21.79 3.39 8.72
CA LEU A 47 -22.94 3.20 7.84
C LEU A 47 -23.81 2.01 8.28
N THR A 48 -23.19 0.94 8.78
CA THR A 48 -23.89 -0.24 9.29
C THR A 48 -24.75 0.09 10.52
N VAL A 49 -24.24 0.93 11.42
CA VAL A 49 -25.01 1.45 12.56
C VAL A 49 -26.14 2.38 12.10
N THR A 50 -25.88 3.26 11.13
CA THR A 50 -26.80 4.34 10.74
C THR A 50 -27.95 3.87 9.84
N ILE A 51 -27.69 3.02 8.84
CA ILE A 51 -28.67 2.63 7.81
C ILE A 51 -29.60 1.50 8.29
N GLY A 52 -29.18 0.76 9.32
CA GLY A 52 -29.94 -0.35 9.91
C GLY A 52 -30.10 -1.57 8.97
N PRO A 53 -30.48 -2.74 9.52
CA PRO A 53 -30.36 -4.02 8.82
C PRO A 53 -31.37 -4.25 7.70
N LYS A 54 -32.36 -3.37 7.49
CA LYS A 54 -33.53 -3.69 6.65
C LYS A 54 -33.39 -3.36 5.15
N ASN A 55 -32.60 -2.35 4.74
CA ASN A 55 -32.62 -1.88 3.35
C ASN A 55 -31.27 -1.88 2.60
N LYS A 56 -30.11 -2.05 3.26
CA LYS A 56 -28.80 -2.10 2.58
C LYS A 56 -27.80 -3.12 3.15
N LYS A 57 -28.26 -4.05 4.01
CA LYS A 57 -27.38 -5.00 4.70
C LYS A 57 -26.52 -5.84 3.74
N GLU A 58 -27.12 -6.33 2.66
CA GLU A 58 -26.38 -7.12 1.65
C GLU A 58 -25.32 -6.30 0.93
N ARG A 59 -25.62 -5.03 0.64
CA ARG A 59 -24.67 -4.12 -0.02
C ARG A 59 -23.50 -3.75 0.88
N LEU A 60 -23.74 -3.49 2.17
CA LEU A 60 -22.68 -3.23 3.14
C LEU A 60 -21.82 -4.49 3.36
N GLN A 61 -22.44 -5.67 3.45
CA GLN A 61 -21.71 -6.94 3.53
C GLN A 61 -20.84 -7.20 2.29
N PHE A 62 -21.33 -6.84 1.10
CA PHE A 62 -20.55 -6.93 -0.14
C PHE A 62 -19.34 -5.99 -0.15
N PHE A 63 -19.45 -4.78 0.41
CA PHE A 63 -18.29 -3.90 0.57
C PHE A 63 -17.30 -4.44 1.60
N LYS A 64 -17.80 -4.99 2.72
CA LYS A 64 -16.94 -5.64 3.72
C LYS A 64 -16.05 -6.72 3.10
N MET A 65 -16.66 -7.63 2.34
CA MET A 65 -15.93 -8.71 1.68
C MET A 65 -14.88 -8.21 0.68
N GLN A 66 -15.17 -7.16 -0.07
CA GLN A 66 -14.20 -6.58 -1.00
C GLN A 66 -13.00 -5.95 -0.28
N ILE A 67 -13.24 -5.27 0.86
CA ILE A 67 -12.16 -4.68 1.66
C ILE A 67 -11.27 -5.78 2.23
N GLU A 68 -11.86 -6.83 2.80
CA GLU A 68 -11.13 -8.00 3.33
C GLU A 68 -10.31 -8.71 2.23
N GLU A 69 -10.85 -8.80 1.00
CA GLU A 69 -10.14 -9.38 -0.14
C GLU A 69 -8.96 -8.51 -0.60
N LEU A 70 -9.13 -7.18 -0.64
CA LEU A 70 -8.05 -6.26 -0.96
C LEU A 70 -6.91 -6.31 0.07
N GLU A 71 -7.25 -6.38 1.35
CA GLU A 71 -6.27 -6.52 2.43
C GLU A 71 -5.47 -7.81 2.30
N LYS A 72 -6.15 -8.93 2.04
CA LYS A 72 -5.50 -10.23 1.83
C LYS A 72 -4.52 -10.20 0.66
N ASN A 73 -4.87 -9.48 -0.41
CA ASN A 73 -4.05 -9.36 -1.61
C ASN A 73 -2.93 -8.33 -1.48
N MET A 74 -2.89 -7.56 -0.38
CA MET A 74 -1.78 -6.67 -0.10
C MET A 74 -0.51 -7.48 0.11
N VAL A 75 0.57 -6.98 -0.48
CA VAL A 75 1.90 -7.59 -0.40
C VAL A 75 2.80 -6.70 0.46
N GLU A 76 3.65 -7.33 1.28
CA GLU A 76 4.68 -6.62 2.01
C GLU A 76 5.71 -6.00 1.06
N VAL A 77 6.28 -4.86 1.43
CA VAL A 77 7.31 -4.18 0.63
C VAL A 77 8.69 -4.54 1.19
N PRO A 78 9.52 -5.32 0.47
CA PRO A 78 10.82 -5.75 0.97
C PRO A 78 11.74 -4.59 1.36
N GLY A 79 12.42 -4.71 2.49
CA GLY A 79 13.35 -3.70 2.99
C GLY A 79 12.72 -2.58 3.80
N PHE A 80 11.40 -2.62 4.01
CA PHE A 80 10.68 -1.73 4.93
C PHE A 80 9.99 -2.61 5.97
N GLU A 81 10.30 -2.39 7.25
CA GLU A 81 9.54 -3.02 8.33
C GLU A 81 8.28 -2.18 8.58
N HIS A 82 7.11 -2.80 8.49
CA HIS A 82 5.89 -2.22 9.02
C HIS A 82 5.84 -2.52 10.52
N GLU A 83 5.90 -1.49 11.36
CA GLU A 83 5.56 -1.67 12.78
C GLU A 83 4.09 -2.11 12.84
N ASN A 84 3.84 -3.32 13.34
CA ASN A 84 2.51 -3.93 13.49
C ASN A 84 1.63 -3.20 14.53
N HIS A 85 1.43 -1.90 14.37
CA HIS A 85 0.61 -1.05 15.25
C HIS A 85 -0.90 -1.15 14.95
N HIS A 86 -1.33 -2.18 14.22
CA HIS A 86 -2.75 -2.51 14.08
C HIS A 86 -3.16 -3.49 15.19
N GLN A 87 -3.56 -2.93 16.34
CA GLN A 87 -4.34 -3.68 17.32
C GLN A 87 -5.70 -4.05 16.71
N GLY A 88 -5.81 -5.22 16.08
CA GLY A 88 -7.13 -5.73 15.70
C GLY A 88 -7.16 -6.89 14.72
N HIS A 89 -6.16 -7.02 13.84
CA HIS A 89 -6.34 -7.86 12.67
C HIS A 89 -5.03 -8.56 12.25
N GLU A 90 -4.81 -9.79 12.74
CA GLU A 90 -3.73 -10.66 12.25
C GLU A 90 -4.08 -11.23 10.86
N HIS A 91 -3.93 -10.42 9.81
CA HIS A 91 -4.02 -10.93 8.44
C HIS A 91 -2.72 -11.67 8.10
N LYS A 92 -2.76 -12.99 8.12
CA LYS A 92 -1.67 -13.82 7.61
C LYS A 92 -1.61 -13.64 6.10
N HIS A 93 -0.64 -12.88 5.60
CA HIS A 93 -0.30 -12.88 4.19
C HIS A 93 0.19 -14.29 3.82
N ASP A 94 -0.53 -14.97 2.91
CA ASP A 94 -0.12 -16.27 2.37
C ASP A 94 1.32 -16.16 1.80
N ALA A 95 2.10 -17.25 1.88
CA ALA A 95 3.54 -17.31 1.62
C ALA A 95 4.03 -16.42 0.45
N PRO A 96 5.20 -15.77 0.56
CA PRO A 96 5.61 -14.73 -0.37
C PRO A 96 5.76 -15.29 -1.78
N VAL A 97 4.80 -14.95 -2.64
CA VAL A 97 5.01 -14.96 -4.08
C VAL A 97 6.15 -13.97 -4.35
N ASN A 98 7.22 -14.44 -5.01
CA ASN A 98 8.36 -13.58 -5.34
C ASN A 98 7.97 -12.63 -6.47
N TYR A 99 7.43 -11.47 -6.12
CA TYR A 99 7.15 -10.37 -7.04
C TYR A 99 8.41 -9.56 -7.35
N THR A 100 8.51 -9.03 -8.56
CA THR A 100 9.52 -8.02 -8.91
C THR A 100 9.14 -6.66 -8.31
N ASP A 101 10.11 -5.75 -8.14
CA ASP A 101 9.86 -4.38 -7.65
C ASP A 101 8.77 -3.64 -8.45
N ASP A 102 8.68 -3.89 -9.77
CA ASP A 102 7.63 -3.36 -10.63
C ASP A 102 6.25 -3.95 -10.33
N GLN A 103 6.18 -5.25 -10.07
CA GLN A 103 4.95 -5.92 -9.70
C GLN A 103 4.46 -5.47 -8.33
N ILE A 104 5.36 -5.32 -7.35
CA ILE A 104 5.02 -4.81 -6.02
C ILE A 104 4.44 -3.41 -6.15
N LEU A 105 5.11 -2.50 -6.86
CA LEU A 105 4.61 -1.14 -7.08
C LEU A 105 3.25 -1.12 -7.79
N LEU A 106 3.06 -1.98 -8.79
CA LEU A 106 1.80 -2.11 -9.51
C LEU A 106 0.67 -2.59 -8.58
N ILE A 107 0.91 -3.63 -7.79
CA ILE A 107 -0.06 -4.17 -6.82
C ILE A 107 -0.49 -3.09 -5.83
N GLN A 108 0.46 -2.34 -5.23
CA GLN A 108 0.11 -1.26 -4.30
C GLN A 108 -0.76 -0.18 -4.95
N LYS A 109 -0.47 0.19 -6.21
CA LYS A 109 -1.26 1.16 -6.97
C LYS A 109 -2.66 0.65 -7.29
N GLU A 110 -2.78 -0.62 -7.68
CA GLU A 110 -4.06 -1.26 -7.99
C GLU A 110 -4.95 -1.33 -6.74
N ILE A 111 -4.41 -1.78 -5.61
CA ILE A 111 -5.14 -1.84 -4.33
C ILE A 111 -5.61 -0.44 -3.91
N LYS A 112 -4.73 0.56 -3.96
CA LYS A 112 -5.09 1.95 -3.66
C LYS A 112 -6.24 2.43 -4.55
N SER A 113 -6.17 2.14 -5.86
CA SER A 113 -7.21 2.54 -6.80
C SER A 113 -8.56 1.87 -6.50
N GLU A 114 -8.57 0.59 -6.14
CA GLU A 114 -9.80 -0.12 -5.79
C GLU A 114 -10.40 0.38 -4.47
N LEU A 115 -9.58 0.65 -3.44
CA LEU A 115 -10.04 1.24 -2.19
C LEU A 115 -10.72 2.60 -2.41
N ILE A 116 -10.13 3.48 -3.23
CA ILE A 116 -10.73 4.79 -3.57
C ILE A 116 -12.11 4.59 -4.22
N LYS A 117 -12.24 3.65 -5.15
CA LYS A 117 -13.55 3.32 -5.78
C LYS A 117 -14.57 2.82 -4.76
N ILE A 118 -14.15 2.06 -3.75
CA ILE A 118 -15.03 1.60 -2.67
C ILE A 118 -15.47 2.79 -1.81
N GLN A 119 -14.55 3.67 -1.40
CA GLN A 119 -14.87 4.87 -0.62
C GLN A 119 -15.88 5.78 -1.34
N GLU A 120 -15.69 6.01 -2.64
CA GLU A 120 -16.63 6.78 -3.46
C GLU A 120 -18.03 6.15 -3.45
N LYS A 121 -18.11 4.82 -3.59
CA LYS A 121 -19.39 4.09 -3.56
C LYS A 121 -20.05 4.09 -2.19
N LEU A 122 -19.27 4.07 -1.10
CA LEU A 122 -19.76 4.14 0.29
C LEU A 122 -20.27 5.54 0.62
N THR A 123 -19.56 6.59 0.18
CA THR A 123 -19.97 7.99 0.40
C THR A 123 -21.26 8.33 -0.33
N ALA A 124 -21.59 7.61 -1.40
CA ALA A 124 -22.84 7.74 -2.14
C ALA A 124 -24.03 6.96 -1.55
N LEU A 125 -23.86 6.27 -0.40
CA LEU A 125 -24.93 5.53 0.29
C LEU A 125 -25.77 6.39 1.22
#